data_AF-A0A6A5MAZ1-F1
#
_entry.id   AF-A0A6A5MAZ1-F1
#
_cell.length_a   1.000
_cell.length_b   1.000
_cell.length_c   1.000
_cell.angle_alpha   90.00
_cell.angle_beta   90.00
_cell.angle_gamma   90.00
#
_symmetry.space_group_name_H-M   'P 1'
#
loop_
_entity.id
_entity.type
_entity.pdbx_description
1 polymer ?
#
loop_
_entity_poly.entity_id
_entity_poly.type
_entity_poly.pdbx_seq_one_letter_code
_entity_poly.pdbx_strand_id
1 'polypeptide(L)'
;MNDMEVKLVLIHTLGLLLLCATVTANYVRPLPRKPLHISSSHSNHPHQVHISLAGINHMRVTWITNDKNSPSYVEYGISPARYDTVAEGEYTSYSYMLYSSGKIHHTVIGPLEHNTTYFYRCGGYGPEFQLKTPPAQFPVTFAVAGDLGQTGWTKSTLDHIDQCNYDVYLLPGDLSYADRMQHLWDTFGELVEPLASTRPWMVTQGNHEKENILLLEDGFVSYNSRWKMPFEESGSTSNLYYSFETAGVHIIMLGSYADYDEYSEQYRWLNADLSKVDRERTPWLLVLFHAPWYNSNRAHQGEGDDMMAAMEPLLYAAGVDIVLAGHVHAYERSKRVYNGGLDPCGAVHITIGDGGNREGLAHRYINPQPKWSEFREDSFGHGELKIVNSTHAFWSWHRNDDDEAVKVDDIWITSLVSSGCLDKKRLKLMNILTNQATETDAFIYQLVE
;
A
#
# COMPACT_ATOMS: atom_id res chain seq x y z
N MET A 1 11.27 -12.44 -70.96
CA MET A 1 11.33 -12.31 -69.48
C MET A 1 10.70 -13.56 -68.91
N ASN A 2 11.49 -14.39 -68.25
CA ASN A 2 11.05 -15.68 -67.71
C ASN A 2 10.18 -15.46 -66.48
N ASP A 3 9.21 -16.36 -66.30
CA ASP A 3 8.20 -16.43 -65.23
C ASP A 3 8.78 -16.44 -63.78
N MET A 4 10.11 -16.49 -63.67
CA MET A 4 10.87 -16.43 -62.43
C MET A 4 11.22 -14.99 -61.99
N GLU A 5 11.34 -14.04 -62.93
CA GLU A 5 11.60 -12.62 -62.58
C GLU A 5 10.34 -11.89 -62.11
N VAL A 6 9.16 -12.27 -62.61
CA VAL A 6 7.88 -11.68 -62.17
C VAL A 6 7.56 -12.06 -60.71
N LYS A 7 7.92 -13.28 -60.29
CA LYS A 7 7.73 -13.74 -58.90
C LYS A 7 8.69 -13.08 -57.91
N LEU A 8 9.92 -12.73 -58.33
CA LEU A 8 10.89 -12.08 -57.46
C LEU A 8 10.55 -10.60 -57.21
N VAL A 9 10.00 -9.91 -58.21
CA VAL A 9 9.55 -8.51 -58.09
C VAL A 9 8.26 -8.41 -57.27
N LEU A 10 7.34 -9.38 -57.37
CA LEU A 10 6.15 -9.41 -56.51
C LEU A 10 6.48 -9.69 -55.04
N ILE A 11 7.48 -10.53 -54.74
CA ILE A 11 7.90 -10.79 -53.36
C ILE A 11 8.62 -9.58 -52.73
N HIS A 12 9.37 -8.79 -53.52
CA HIS A 12 9.97 -7.54 -53.03
C HIS A 12 8.97 -6.40 -52.88
N THR A 13 7.89 -6.35 -53.68
CA THR A 13 6.83 -5.34 -53.50
C THR A 13 5.82 -5.72 -52.40
N LEU A 14 5.61 -7.01 -52.13
CA LEU A 14 4.83 -7.45 -50.96
C LEU A 14 5.63 -7.36 -49.64
N GLY A 15 6.96 -7.48 -49.70
CA GLY A 15 7.84 -7.37 -48.53
C GLY A 15 8.10 -5.94 -48.04
N LEU A 16 7.74 -4.92 -48.82
CA LEU A 16 7.90 -3.50 -48.44
C LEU A 16 6.63 -2.84 -47.88
N LEU A 17 5.50 -3.57 -47.82
CA LEU A 17 4.22 -3.06 -47.29
C LEU A 17 3.90 -3.53 -45.86
N LEU A 18 4.84 -4.21 -45.20
CA LEU A 18 4.74 -4.66 -43.81
C LEU A 18 5.72 -3.97 -42.86
N LEU A 19 6.22 -2.77 -43.22
CA LEU A 19 6.45 -1.75 -42.20
C LEU A 19 5.12 -1.07 -41.92
N CYS A 20 4.26 -1.75 -41.16
CA CYS A 20 3.30 -1.04 -40.33
C CYS A 20 4.16 -0.17 -39.41
N ALA A 21 4.32 1.11 -39.78
CA ALA A 21 4.51 2.14 -38.80
C ALA A 21 3.40 1.91 -37.77
N THR A 22 3.77 1.39 -36.60
CA THR A 22 2.92 1.48 -35.41
C THR A 22 2.83 2.96 -35.13
N VAL A 23 1.93 3.65 -35.82
CA VAL A 23 1.28 4.82 -35.29
C VAL A 23 0.66 4.29 -34.02
N THR A 24 1.32 4.48 -32.88
CA THR A 24 0.70 4.30 -31.59
C THR A 24 -0.47 5.26 -31.61
N ALA A 25 -1.66 4.74 -31.93
CA ALA A 25 -2.88 5.51 -31.77
C ALA A 25 -2.84 6.03 -30.34
N ASN A 26 -2.90 7.36 -30.16
CA ASN A 26 -2.90 7.95 -28.84
C ASN A 26 -3.99 7.23 -28.03
N TYR A 27 -3.61 6.59 -26.93
CA TYR A 27 -4.56 5.89 -26.06
C TYR A 27 -5.65 6.89 -25.65
N VAL A 28 -6.90 6.59 -26.01
CA VAL A 28 -8.05 7.43 -25.70
C VAL A 28 -8.53 7.02 -24.31
N ARG A 29 -8.37 7.93 -23.35
CA ARG A 29 -8.72 7.64 -21.96
C ARG A 29 -10.24 7.59 -21.81
N PRO A 30 -10.78 6.59 -21.10
CA PRO A 30 -12.17 6.57 -20.68
C PRO A 30 -12.57 7.83 -19.89
N LEU A 31 -13.87 8.16 -19.92
CA LEU A 31 -14.40 9.32 -19.20
C LEU A 31 -14.38 9.09 -17.67
N PRO A 32 -14.33 10.16 -16.86
CA PRO A 32 -14.52 10.04 -15.42
C PRO A 32 -15.84 9.33 -15.06
N ARG A 33 -15.78 8.34 -14.17
CA ARG A 33 -16.95 7.65 -13.63
C ARG A 33 -17.44 8.36 -12.37
N LYS A 34 -18.76 8.38 -12.17
CA LYS A 34 -19.38 9.10 -11.04
C LYS A 34 -19.07 8.43 -9.69
N PRO A 35 -19.13 9.20 -8.57
CA PRO A 35 -19.20 8.62 -7.23
C PRO A 35 -20.31 7.56 -7.14
N LEU A 36 -20.03 6.47 -6.44
CA LEU A 36 -20.99 5.39 -6.21
C LEU A 36 -22.02 5.82 -5.16
N HIS A 37 -23.26 5.41 -5.37
CA HIS A 37 -24.30 5.52 -4.36
C HIS A 37 -24.46 4.15 -3.68
N ILE A 38 -23.79 3.98 -2.55
CA ILE A 38 -23.82 2.75 -1.75
C ILE A 38 -24.77 3.01 -0.58
N SER A 39 -25.78 2.15 -0.40
CA SER A 39 -26.64 2.23 0.78
C SER A 39 -25.87 1.67 1.98
N SER A 40 -25.70 2.46 3.04
CA SER A 40 -25.18 1.94 4.30
C SER A 40 -26.16 0.93 4.89
N SER A 41 -25.64 -0.21 5.34
CA SER A 41 -26.45 -1.21 6.00
C SER A 41 -26.85 -0.70 7.38
N HIS A 42 -28.13 -0.38 7.59
CA HIS A 42 -28.69 -0.16 8.93
C HIS A 42 -28.94 -1.47 9.69
N SER A 43 -28.31 -2.56 9.23
CA SER A 43 -28.40 -3.84 9.89
C SER A 43 -27.76 -3.79 11.27
N ASN A 44 -28.31 -4.55 12.20
CA ASN A 44 -27.61 -4.86 13.44
C ASN A 44 -26.50 -5.89 13.22
N HIS A 45 -26.44 -6.53 12.04
CA HIS A 45 -25.39 -7.48 11.68
C HIS A 45 -24.01 -6.81 11.52
N PRO A 46 -22.92 -7.57 11.75
CA PRO A 46 -21.59 -7.16 11.34
C PRO A 46 -21.56 -6.72 9.88
N HIS A 47 -20.97 -5.55 9.64
CA HIS A 47 -20.76 -4.96 8.32
C HIS A 47 -19.43 -4.20 8.33
N GLN A 48 -18.96 -3.79 7.15
CA GLN A 48 -17.64 -3.20 6.94
C GLN A 48 -16.51 -4.12 7.45
N VAL A 49 -16.69 -5.44 7.30
CA VAL A 49 -15.74 -6.44 7.77
C VAL A 49 -14.45 -6.34 6.97
N HIS A 50 -13.34 -6.17 7.67
CA HIS A 50 -12.02 -6.14 7.07
C HIS A 50 -10.98 -6.77 7.99
N ILE A 51 -9.92 -7.29 7.39
CA ILE A 51 -8.84 -7.98 8.09
C ILE A 51 -7.48 -7.34 7.81
N SER A 52 -6.58 -7.39 8.78
CA SER A 52 -5.19 -6.92 8.68
C SER A 52 -4.25 -7.84 9.45
N LEU A 53 -2.97 -7.88 9.07
CA LEU A 53 -1.97 -8.63 9.83
C LEU A 53 -1.79 -8.00 11.22
N ALA A 54 -1.63 -8.84 12.25
CA ALA A 54 -1.60 -8.43 13.65
C ALA A 54 -0.42 -9.06 14.41
N GLY A 55 0.76 -9.07 13.78
CA GLY A 55 1.94 -9.77 14.28
C GLY A 55 2.09 -11.20 13.73
N ILE A 56 3.08 -11.93 14.26
CA ILE A 56 3.47 -13.24 13.72
C ILE A 56 2.31 -14.24 13.80
N ASN A 57 1.84 -14.70 12.65
CA ASN A 57 0.74 -15.67 12.52
C ASN A 57 -0.60 -15.22 13.12
N HIS A 58 -0.81 -13.92 13.32
CA HIS A 58 -2.06 -13.39 13.84
C HIS A 58 -2.71 -12.47 12.81
N MET A 59 -4.04 -12.46 12.82
CA MET A 59 -4.87 -11.62 11.96
C MET A 59 -5.82 -10.83 12.84
N ARG A 60 -5.96 -9.53 12.61
CA ARG A 60 -7.02 -8.71 13.20
C ARG A 60 -8.23 -8.77 12.29
N VAL A 61 -9.38 -9.07 12.88
CA VAL A 61 -10.69 -8.95 12.26
C VAL A 61 -11.37 -7.73 12.86
N THR A 62 -11.74 -6.78 12.00
CA THR A 62 -12.46 -5.57 12.37
C THR A 62 -13.82 -5.56 11.70
N TRP A 63 -14.85 -5.14 12.42
CA TRP A 63 -16.21 -4.96 11.88
C TRP A 63 -16.97 -3.90 12.67
N ILE A 64 -18.11 -3.45 12.15
CA ILE A 64 -18.96 -2.45 12.79
C ILE A 64 -20.33 -3.05 13.08
N THR A 65 -20.94 -2.66 14.20
CA THR A 65 -22.35 -2.93 14.51
C THR A 65 -23.07 -1.66 14.97
N ASN A 66 -24.36 -1.56 14.63
CA ASN A 66 -25.22 -0.48 15.12
C ASN A 66 -25.76 -0.76 16.54
N ASP A 67 -25.85 -2.04 16.94
CA ASP A 67 -26.26 -2.43 18.29
C ASP A 67 -25.07 -2.35 19.26
N LYS A 68 -25.17 -1.44 20.23
CA LYS A 68 -24.16 -1.20 21.26
C LYS A 68 -23.92 -2.41 22.17
N ASN A 69 -24.89 -3.32 22.28
CA ASN A 69 -24.79 -4.53 23.09
C ASN A 69 -24.12 -5.70 22.35
N SER A 70 -23.75 -5.52 21.08
CA SER A 70 -23.08 -6.57 20.31
C SER A 70 -21.76 -6.98 20.98
N PRO A 71 -21.50 -8.29 21.15
CA PRO A 71 -20.24 -8.76 21.71
C PRO A 71 -19.08 -8.61 20.72
N SER A 72 -17.86 -8.48 21.23
CA SER A 72 -16.62 -8.45 20.44
C SER A 72 -15.93 -9.81 20.53
N TYR A 73 -16.36 -10.78 19.74
CA TYR A 73 -15.60 -12.03 19.57
C TYR A 73 -15.66 -12.52 18.13
N VAL A 74 -14.71 -13.36 17.76
CA VAL A 74 -14.67 -14.05 16.47
C VAL A 74 -14.63 -15.55 16.71
N GLU A 75 -15.57 -16.26 16.11
CA GLU A 75 -15.56 -17.72 16.02
C GLU A 75 -14.91 -18.10 14.69
N TYR A 76 -13.94 -19.02 14.70
CA TYR A 76 -13.24 -19.42 13.48
C TYR A 76 -12.78 -20.89 13.49
N GLY A 77 -12.55 -21.42 12.28
CA GLY A 77 -12.09 -22.79 12.06
C GLY A 77 -11.69 -23.04 10.59
N ILE A 78 -11.19 -24.24 10.30
CA ILE A 78 -10.70 -24.62 8.95
C ILE A 78 -11.77 -25.30 8.08
N SER A 79 -13.00 -25.42 8.59
CA SER A 79 -14.12 -26.07 7.90
C SER A 79 -15.33 -25.12 7.85
N PRO A 80 -16.06 -25.06 6.72
CA PRO A 80 -17.28 -24.28 6.63
C PRO A 80 -18.27 -24.65 7.72
N ALA A 81 -18.90 -23.66 8.33
CA ALA A 81 -19.87 -23.77 9.42
C ALA A 81 -19.39 -24.55 10.65
N ARG A 82 -18.07 -24.71 10.85
CA ARG A 82 -17.48 -25.34 12.04
C ARG A 82 -16.40 -24.45 12.62
N TYR A 83 -16.70 -23.87 13.77
CA TYR A 83 -15.83 -22.95 14.49
C TYR A 83 -15.35 -23.60 15.78
N ASP A 84 -14.13 -24.15 15.75
CA ASP A 84 -13.56 -24.88 16.88
C ASP A 84 -12.84 -23.93 17.86
N THR A 85 -12.63 -22.66 17.46
CA THR A 85 -11.92 -21.66 18.25
C THR A 85 -12.72 -20.36 18.32
N VAL A 86 -12.61 -19.69 19.47
CA VAL A 86 -13.19 -18.37 19.73
C VAL A 86 -12.08 -17.45 20.23
N ALA A 87 -12.01 -16.24 19.70
CA ALA A 87 -11.15 -15.18 20.22
C ALA A 87 -12.01 -14.01 20.70
N GLU A 88 -11.76 -13.54 21.92
CA GLU A 88 -12.37 -12.31 22.44
C GLU A 88 -11.59 -11.08 21.95
N GLY A 89 -12.29 -9.99 21.74
CA GLY A 89 -11.76 -8.74 21.22
C GLY A 89 -12.21 -7.53 22.01
N GLU A 90 -11.72 -6.38 21.57
CA GLU A 90 -12.05 -5.07 22.10
C GLU A 90 -13.03 -4.35 21.17
N TYR A 91 -13.41 -3.13 21.56
CA TYR A 91 -14.15 -2.24 20.69
C TYR A 91 -13.77 -0.79 20.95
N THR A 92 -13.98 0.03 19.94
CA THR A 92 -13.90 1.48 19.97
C THR A 92 -15.20 2.08 19.41
N SER A 93 -15.31 3.39 19.51
CA SER A 93 -16.32 4.20 18.80
C SER A 93 -15.81 5.62 18.82
N TYR A 94 -16.16 6.42 17.82
CA TYR A 94 -15.79 7.82 17.78
C TYR A 94 -16.98 8.71 17.43
N SER A 95 -16.88 9.96 17.84
CA SER A 95 -17.74 11.03 17.35
C SER A 95 -16.87 12.01 16.57
N TYR A 96 -17.47 12.65 15.58
CA TYR A 96 -16.83 13.68 14.79
C TYR A 96 -17.91 14.67 14.37
N MET A 97 -17.86 15.88 14.94
CA MET A 97 -18.90 16.89 14.81
C MET A 97 -20.29 16.34 15.20
N LEU A 98 -21.21 16.21 14.23
CA LEU A 98 -22.56 15.68 14.44
C LEU A 98 -22.69 14.19 14.13
N TYR A 99 -21.59 13.55 13.71
CA TYR A 99 -21.54 12.12 13.42
C TYR A 99 -21.11 11.34 14.67
N SER A 100 -21.71 10.17 14.86
CA SER A 100 -21.24 9.16 15.80
C SER A 100 -21.18 7.82 15.08
N SER A 101 -20.05 7.13 15.22
CA SER A 101 -19.88 5.81 14.62
C SER A 101 -20.76 4.77 15.30
N GLY A 102 -20.96 3.65 14.60
CA GLY A 102 -21.33 2.40 15.26
C GLY A 102 -20.24 1.93 16.24
N LYS A 103 -20.49 0.80 16.89
CA LYS A 103 -19.47 0.12 17.70
C LYS A 103 -18.49 -0.55 16.73
N ILE A 104 -17.22 -0.17 16.78
CA ILE A 104 -16.16 -0.71 15.94
C ILE A 104 -15.43 -1.77 16.75
N HIS A 105 -15.49 -3.02 16.32
CA HIS A 105 -14.95 -4.16 17.03
C HIS A 105 -13.58 -4.52 16.47
N HIS A 106 -12.63 -4.88 17.32
CA HIS A 106 -11.32 -5.38 16.89
C HIS A 106 -11.01 -6.67 17.63
N THR A 107 -10.85 -7.77 16.91
CA THR A 107 -10.50 -9.07 17.49
C THR A 107 -9.27 -9.64 16.80
N VAL A 108 -8.27 -10.03 17.57
CA VAL A 108 -7.07 -10.69 17.03
C VAL A 108 -7.26 -12.21 17.14
N ILE A 109 -7.21 -12.90 16.00
CA ILE A 109 -7.28 -14.36 15.90
C ILE A 109 -5.88 -14.94 15.63
N GLY A 110 -5.64 -16.16 16.10
CA GLY A 110 -4.37 -16.86 15.93
C GLY A 110 -3.82 -17.49 17.21
N PRO A 111 -2.64 -18.12 17.13
CA PRO A 111 -1.80 -18.22 15.94
C PRO A 111 -2.44 -19.10 14.84
N LEU A 112 -2.34 -18.66 13.59
CA LEU A 112 -2.91 -19.30 12.41
C LEU A 112 -1.82 -20.03 11.60
N GLU A 113 -2.20 -21.10 10.92
CA GLU A 113 -1.34 -21.77 9.95
C GLU A 113 -1.19 -20.92 8.67
N HIS A 114 -0.02 -20.96 8.05
CA HIS A 114 0.24 -20.25 6.79
C HIS A 114 -0.49 -20.89 5.60
N ASN A 115 -0.76 -20.09 4.56
CA ASN A 115 -1.41 -20.54 3.31
C ASN A 115 -2.67 -21.39 3.55
N THR A 116 -3.42 -21.07 4.60
CA THR A 116 -4.56 -21.85 5.09
C THR A 116 -5.81 -20.99 5.07
N THR A 117 -6.90 -21.59 4.60
CA THR A 117 -8.21 -20.96 4.57
C THR A 117 -8.92 -21.19 5.89
N TYR A 118 -9.35 -20.09 6.52
CA TYR A 118 -10.17 -20.10 7.72
C TYR A 118 -11.55 -19.51 7.41
N PHE A 119 -12.57 -20.14 7.97
CA PHE A 119 -13.95 -19.66 7.97
C PHE A 119 -14.22 -19.02 9.33
N TYR A 120 -14.85 -17.85 9.33
CA TYR A 120 -15.05 -17.10 10.56
C TYR A 120 -16.38 -16.33 10.59
N ARG A 121 -16.86 -16.04 11.80
CA ARG A 121 -18.01 -15.17 12.05
C ARG A 121 -17.70 -14.14 13.13
N CYS A 122 -18.24 -12.96 12.95
CA CYS A 122 -18.09 -11.83 13.87
C CYS A 122 -19.28 -11.76 14.84
N GLY A 123 -19.03 -11.69 16.15
CA GLY A 123 -20.04 -11.48 17.17
C GLY A 123 -21.08 -12.61 17.35
N GLY A 124 -20.91 -13.75 16.66
CA GLY A 124 -21.77 -14.93 16.78
C GLY A 124 -23.07 -14.93 15.95
N TYR A 125 -23.25 -13.96 15.06
CA TYR A 125 -24.42 -13.87 14.19
C TYR A 125 -24.06 -13.15 12.88
N GLY A 126 -24.93 -13.24 11.87
CA GLY A 126 -24.64 -12.73 10.53
C GLY A 126 -23.98 -13.77 9.61
N PRO A 127 -23.41 -13.34 8.47
CA PRO A 127 -22.83 -14.25 7.48
C PRO A 127 -21.52 -14.90 7.95
N GLU A 128 -21.18 -16.02 7.33
CA GLU A 128 -19.83 -16.60 7.40
C GLU A 128 -18.93 -15.91 6.38
N PHE A 129 -17.74 -15.53 6.83
CA PHE A 129 -16.67 -15.01 6.00
C PHE A 129 -15.57 -16.06 5.82
N GLN A 130 -14.73 -15.86 4.82
CA GLN A 130 -13.60 -16.71 4.52
C GLN A 130 -12.35 -15.85 4.33
N LEU A 131 -11.30 -16.13 5.11
CA LEU A 131 -9.97 -15.55 4.91
C LEU A 131 -8.96 -16.61 4.50
N LYS A 132 -7.88 -16.20 3.85
CA LYS A 132 -6.69 -17.03 3.63
C LYS A 132 -5.46 -16.33 4.15
N THR A 133 -4.66 -17.04 4.95
CA THR A 133 -3.42 -16.52 5.49
C THR A 133 -2.31 -16.47 4.43
N PRO A 134 -1.39 -15.49 4.50
CA PRO A 134 -0.23 -15.45 3.61
C PRO A 134 0.66 -16.69 3.76
N PRO A 135 1.48 -17.01 2.74
CA PRO A 135 2.44 -18.10 2.81
C PRO A 135 3.58 -17.80 3.82
N ALA A 136 4.21 -18.86 4.33
CA ALA A 136 5.33 -18.74 5.26
C ALA A 136 6.64 -18.26 4.59
N GLN A 137 6.76 -18.52 3.29
CA GLN A 137 7.94 -18.30 2.47
C GLN A 137 7.51 -17.88 1.07
N PHE A 138 8.47 -17.40 0.26
CA PHE A 138 8.24 -17.09 -1.14
C PHE A 138 7.64 -18.28 -1.92
N PRO A 139 6.84 -18.03 -2.97
CA PRO A 139 6.45 -16.70 -3.45
C PRO A 139 5.36 -16.05 -2.60
N VAL A 140 5.34 -14.72 -2.56
CA VAL A 140 4.23 -13.93 -2.01
C VAL A 140 3.84 -12.84 -3.02
N THR A 141 2.55 -12.60 -3.18
CA THR A 141 2.01 -11.63 -4.14
C THR A 141 1.24 -10.53 -3.41
N PHE A 142 1.60 -9.28 -3.70
CA PHE A 142 0.90 -8.10 -3.21
C PHE A 142 0.10 -7.46 -4.33
N ALA A 143 -1.16 -7.14 -4.07
CA ALA A 143 -1.89 -6.16 -4.87
C ALA A 143 -1.68 -4.78 -4.24
N VAL A 144 -1.53 -3.74 -5.07
CA VAL A 144 -1.18 -2.38 -4.61
C VAL A 144 -2.01 -1.35 -5.37
N ALA A 145 -2.78 -0.53 -4.65
CA ALA A 145 -3.33 0.72 -5.18
C ALA A 145 -3.60 1.71 -4.05
N GLY A 146 -3.22 2.97 -4.24
CA GLY A 146 -3.54 4.08 -3.34
C GLY A 146 -4.74 4.86 -3.83
N ASP A 147 -5.20 5.82 -3.03
CA ASP A 147 -6.06 6.89 -3.53
C ASP A 147 -7.36 6.34 -4.14
N LEU A 148 -7.98 5.40 -3.42
CA LEU A 148 -9.11 4.61 -3.90
C LEU A 148 -10.37 5.46 -4.04
N GLY A 149 -10.82 6.08 -2.94
CA GLY A 149 -12.12 6.74 -2.88
C GLY A 149 -13.28 5.77 -3.12
N GLN A 150 -14.35 6.25 -3.75
CA GLN A 150 -15.57 5.45 -3.95
C GLN A 150 -16.34 5.86 -5.22
N THR A 151 -15.68 5.73 -6.37
CA THR A 151 -16.26 6.00 -7.70
C THR A 151 -16.43 4.71 -8.51
N GLY A 152 -17.06 4.82 -9.68
CA GLY A 152 -17.08 3.70 -10.64
C GLY A 152 -15.69 3.28 -11.14
N TRP A 153 -14.66 4.14 -11.01
CA TRP A 153 -13.28 3.77 -11.26
C TRP A 153 -12.69 2.99 -10.10
N THR A 154 -12.97 3.40 -8.86
CA THR A 154 -12.60 2.60 -7.67
C THR A 154 -13.16 1.18 -7.79
N LYS A 155 -14.44 1.04 -8.17
CA LYS A 155 -15.05 -0.27 -8.36
C LYS A 155 -14.34 -1.08 -9.45
N SER A 156 -13.99 -0.47 -10.58
CA SER A 156 -13.21 -1.14 -11.63
C SER A 156 -11.84 -1.60 -11.12
N THR A 157 -11.12 -0.75 -10.38
CA THR A 157 -9.84 -1.11 -9.74
C THR A 157 -10.00 -2.29 -8.79
N LEU A 158 -11.01 -2.28 -7.93
CA LEU A 158 -11.29 -3.39 -6.99
C LEU A 158 -11.72 -4.66 -7.73
N ASP A 159 -12.57 -4.56 -8.75
CA ASP A 159 -13.00 -5.71 -9.57
C ASP A 159 -11.80 -6.32 -10.33
N HIS A 160 -10.79 -5.52 -10.71
CA HIS A 160 -9.53 -6.01 -11.28
C HIS A 160 -8.64 -6.67 -10.22
N ILE A 161 -8.52 -6.07 -9.02
CA ILE A 161 -7.77 -6.66 -7.90
C ILE A 161 -8.36 -8.00 -7.47
N ASP A 162 -9.68 -8.18 -7.53
CA ASP A 162 -10.35 -9.46 -7.23
C ASP A 162 -9.90 -10.59 -8.18
N GLN A 163 -9.50 -10.22 -9.41
CA GLN A 163 -8.97 -11.15 -10.40
C GLN A 163 -7.49 -11.46 -10.16
N CYS A 164 -6.78 -10.65 -9.37
CA CYS A 164 -5.40 -10.93 -8.96
C CYS A 164 -5.39 -12.08 -7.94
N ASN A 165 -4.52 -13.07 -8.14
CA ASN A 165 -4.25 -14.07 -7.10
C ASN A 165 -3.25 -13.53 -6.08
N TYR A 166 -3.68 -12.58 -5.25
CA TYR A 166 -2.85 -11.91 -4.24
C TYR A 166 -3.01 -12.50 -2.83
N ASP A 167 -1.99 -12.27 -2.00
CA ASP A 167 -1.91 -12.73 -0.61
C ASP A 167 -2.13 -11.58 0.39
N VAL A 168 -1.70 -10.36 0.04
CA VAL A 168 -1.80 -9.15 0.88
C VAL A 168 -2.09 -7.93 0.00
N TYR A 169 -2.96 -7.03 0.44
CA TYR A 169 -3.21 -5.75 -0.23
C TYR A 169 -2.44 -4.62 0.48
N LEU A 170 -1.71 -3.80 -0.28
CA LEU A 170 -0.99 -2.63 0.23
C LEU A 170 -1.64 -1.34 -0.30
N LEU A 171 -2.03 -0.44 0.61
CA LEU A 171 -2.72 0.81 0.29
C LEU A 171 -1.92 2.02 0.82
N PRO A 172 -1.23 2.79 -0.04
CA PRO A 172 -0.43 3.94 0.35
C PRO A 172 -1.25 5.22 0.64
N GLY A 173 -2.29 5.14 1.47
CA GLY A 173 -3.09 6.29 1.92
C GLY A 173 -4.22 6.72 0.99
N ASP A 174 -5.03 7.66 1.48
CA ASP A 174 -6.24 8.20 0.86
C ASP A 174 -7.28 7.11 0.56
N LEU A 175 -7.91 6.63 1.62
CA LEU A 175 -8.82 5.50 1.59
C LEU A 175 -10.18 5.92 1.04
N SER A 176 -10.95 6.65 1.84
CA SER A 176 -12.38 6.86 1.58
C SER A 176 -12.69 8.18 0.86
N TYR A 177 -11.80 9.17 0.95
CA TYR A 177 -12.10 10.57 0.59
C TYR A 177 -13.36 11.09 1.32
N ALA A 178 -13.58 10.61 2.55
CA ALA A 178 -14.63 11.12 3.42
C ALA A 178 -14.35 12.56 3.84
N ASP A 179 -13.09 12.87 4.11
CA ASP A 179 -12.51 14.14 4.56
C ASP A 179 -13.11 14.65 5.85
N ARG A 180 -14.39 15.03 5.83
CA ARG A 180 -15.15 15.49 7.00
C ARG A 180 -16.60 14.98 6.95
N MET A 181 -16.98 14.32 5.86
CA MET A 181 -18.29 13.71 5.64
C MET A 181 -18.26 12.25 6.06
N GLN A 182 -18.33 12.00 7.36
CA GLN A 182 -18.03 10.71 7.97
C GLN A 182 -18.88 9.52 7.49
N HIS A 183 -20.10 9.75 6.99
CA HIS A 183 -20.90 8.67 6.40
C HIS A 183 -20.24 8.03 5.16
N LEU A 184 -19.29 8.73 4.51
CA LEU A 184 -18.52 8.17 3.41
C LEU A 184 -17.54 7.09 3.88
N TRP A 185 -17.01 7.17 5.11
CA TRP A 185 -16.25 6.06 5.68
C TRP A 185 -17.09 4.79 5.82
N ASP A 186 -18.37 4.93 6.19
CA ASP A 186 -19.27 3.79 6.29
C ASP A 186 -19.50 3.15 4.92
N THR A 187 -19.81 3.96 3.91
CA THR A 187 -20.02 3.45 2.54
C THR A 187 -18.75 2.89 1.90
N PHE A 188 -17.59 3.43 2.26
CA PHE A 188 -16.30 2.91 1.81
C PHE A 188 -16.03 1.53 2.44
N GLY A 189 -16.30 1.36 3.74
CA GLY A 189 -16.22 0.06 4.40
C GLY A 189 -17.12 -0.99 3.74
N GLU A 190 -18.34 -0.61 3.36
CA GLU A 190 -19.28 -1.48 2.62
C GLU A 190 -18.77 -1.80 1.20
N LEU A 191 -18.12 -0.84 0.54
CA LEU A 191 -17.55 -1.03 -0.80
C LEU A 191 -16.44 -2.08 -0.79
N VAL A 192 -15.54 -2.01 0.20
CA VAL A 192 -14.31 -2.82 0.21
C VAL A 192 -14.47 -4.16 0.94
N GLU A 193 -15.51 -4.34 1.78
CA GLU A 193 -15.77 -5.58 2.54
C GLU A 193 -15.61 -6.87 1.72
N PRO A 194 -16.11 -6.98 0.46
CA PRO A 194 -15.97 -8.21 -0.32
C PRO A 194 -14.51 -8.67 -0.51
N LEU A 195 -13.57 -7.72 -0.59
CA LEU A 195 -12.14 -8.02 -0.70
C LEU A 195 -11.45 -7.97 0.66
N ALA A 196 -11.72 -6.93 1.44
CA ALA A 196 -11.06 -6.64 2.70
C ALA A 196 -11.34 -7.69 3.78
N SER A 197 -12.45 -8.44 3.69
CA SER A 197 -12.75 -9.58 4.58
C SER A 197 -11.99 -10.86 4.22
N THR A 198 -11.41 -10.97 3.02
CA THR A 198 -10.85 -12.23 2.50
C THR A 198 -9.32 -12.28 2.45
N ARG A 199 -8.69 -11.11 2.37
CA ARG A 199 -7.23 -10.92 2.36
C ARG A 199 -6.85 -9.75 3.27
N PRO A 200 -5.69 -9.82 3.94
CA PRO A 200 -5.23 -8.72 4.79
C PRO A 200 -4.98 -7.45 3.97
N TRP A 201 -5.58 -6.36 4.41
CA TRP A 201 -5.32 -5.00 3.93
C TRP A 201 -4.38 -4.28 4.89
N MET A 202 -3.22 -3.89 4.38
CA MET A 202 -2.21 -3.13 5.12
C MET A 202 -2.20 -1.71 4.56
N VAL A 203 -2.69 -0.77 5.37
CA VAL A 203 -2.96 0.60 4.95
C VAL A 203 -2.09 1.58 5.73
N THR A 204 -1.70 2.69 5.11
CA THR A 204 -1.20 3.87 5.82
C THR A 204 -2.18 5.03 5.62
N GLN A 205 -1.94 6.14 6.30
CA GLN A 205 -2.71 7.38 6.19
C GLN A 205 -2.23 8.22 5.00
N GLY A 206 -3.15 8.93 4.34
CA GLY A 206 -2.88 10.03 3.42
C GLY A 206 -3.40 11.37 3.96
N ASN A 207 -3.36 12.43 3.15
CA ASN A 207 -3.85 13.74 3.62
C ASN A 207 -5.37 13.74 3.83
N HIS A 208 -6.11 12.91 3.11
CA HIS A 208 -7.57 12.81 3.27
C HIS A 208 -7.98 12.16 4.59
N GLU A 209 -7.08 11.39 5.23
CA GLU A 209 -7.31 10.84 6.58
C GLU A 209 -6.99 11.84 7.71
N LYS A 210 -6.35 12.98 7.41
CA LYS A 210 -6.00 13.96 8.44
C LYS A 210 -7.23 14.47 9.15
N GLU A 211 -8.27 14.82 8.40
CA GLU A 211 -9.61 15.21 8.88
C GLU A 211 -9.62 16.21 10.07
N ASN A 212 -8.55 17.00 10.30
CA ASN A 212 -8.47 17.82 11.50
C ASN A 212 -9.31 19.10 11.35
N ILE A 213 -9.94 19.53 12.45
CA ILE A 213 -10.62 20.82 12.53
C ILE A 213 -10.06 21.56 13.73
N LEU A 214 -9.37 22.68 13.46
CA LEU A 214 -8.71 23.46 14.50
C LEU A 214 -9.67 23.75 15.68
N LEU A 215 -9.25 23.35 16.88
CA LEU A 215 -9.98 23.48 18.16
C LEU A 215 -11.27 22.65 18.31
N LEU A 216 -11.62 21.81 17.34
CA LEU A 216 -12.86 21.02 17.36
C LEU A 216 -12.61 19.52 17.23
N GLU A 217 -11.73 19.10 16.32
CA GLU A 217 -11.47 17.69 16.02
C GLU A 217 -9.97 17.45 15.84
N ASP A 218 -9.46 16.46 16.57
CA ASP A 218 -8.10 15.97 16.41
C ASP A 218 -7.92 15.28 15.05
N GLY A 219 -6.67 15.18 14.60
CA GLY A 219 -6.37 14.54 13.31
C GLY A 219 -6.49 13.01 13.37
N PHE A 220 -6.81 12.37 12.25
CA PHE A 220 -6.80 10.92 12.07
C PHE A 220 -7.75 10.12 12.97
N VAL A 221 -8.75 10.76 13.59
CA VAL A 221 -9.67 10.11 14.53
C VAL A 221 -10.42 8.94 13.87
N SER A 222 -10.96 9.15 12.68
CA SER A 222 -11.68 8.14 11.90
C SER A 222 -10.76 6.99 11.45
N TYR A 223 -9.60 7.33 10.87
CA TYR A 223 -8.57 6.36 10.45
C TYR A 223 -8.13 5.47 11.62
N ASN A 224 -7.74 6.06 12.75
CA ASN A 224 -7.26 5.31 13.92
C ASN A 224 -8.34 4.44 14.57
N SER A 225 -9.61 4.87 14.48
CA SER A 225 -10.72 4.09 15.02
C SER A 225 -11.09 2.92 14.11
N ARG A 226 -11.04 3.11 12.79
CA ARG A 226 -11.51 2.10 11.80
C ARG A 226 -10.41 1.13 11.41
N TRP A 227 -9.20 1.61 11.17
CA TRP A 227 -8.09 0.85 10.59
C TRP A 227 -6.95 0.72 11.61
N LYS A 228 -7.14 -0.15 12.62
CA LYS A 228 -6.11 -0.47 13.62
C LYS A 228 -5.08 -1.43 13.03
N MET A 229 -3.89 -0.91 12.75
CA MET A 229 -2.75 -1.60 12.15
C MET A 229 -1.80 -2.17 13.23
N PRO A 230 -0.83 -3.04 12.89
CA PRO A 230 0.03 -3.71 13.86
C PRO A 230 1.16 -2.81 14.41
N PHE A 231 0.82 -1.60 14.85
CA PHE A 231 1.82 -0.63 15.31
C PHE A 231 2.47 -1.06 16.62
N GLU A 232 1.70 -1.59 17.58
CA GLU A 232 2.23 -2.07 18.86
C GLU A 232 3.15 -3.28 18.65
N GLU A 233 2.78 -4.20 17.75
CA GLU A 233 3.55 -5.39 17.40
C GLU A 233 4.88 -5.05 16.73
N SER A 234 4.96 -3.91 16.03
CA SER A 234 6.19 -3.35 15.46
C SER A 234 6.98 -2.47 16.43
N GLY A 235 6.48 -2.27 17.65
CA GLY A 235 7.09 -1.41 18.66
C GLY A 235 6.96 0.09 18.39
N SER A 236 6.02 0.50 17.53
CA SER A 236 5.61 1.88 17.34
C SER A 236 4.62 2.30 18.43
N THR A 237 4.60 3.59 18.76
CA THR A 237 3.61 4.21 19.66
C THR A 237 2.40 4.77 18.90
N SER A 238 2.41 4.72 17.56
CA SER A 238 1.42 5.38 16.71
C SER A 238 0.92 4.48 15.59
N ASN A 239 -0.38 4.45 15.38
CA ASN A 239 -1.02 3.74 14.27
C ASN A 239 -0.74 4.37 12.88
N LEU A 240 -0.06 5.52 12.84
CA LEU A 240 0.28 6.23 11.60
C LEU A 240 1.57 5.72 10.95
N TYR A 241 2.39 4.95 11.68
CA TYR A 241 3.62 4.35 11.16
C TYR A 241 3.93 3.05 11.92
N TYR A 242 4.24 1.99 11.17
CA TYR A 242 4.43 0.64 11.71
C TYR A 242 5.16 -0.24 10.70
N SER A 243 5.62 -1.42 11.12
CA SER A 243 6.22 -2.42 10.23
C SER A 243 5.58 -3.79 10.40
N PHE A 244 5.74 -4.65 9.42
CA PHE A 244 5.34 -6.05 9.52
C PHE A 244 6.17 -6.90 8.57
N GLU A 245 6.10 -8.21 8.78
CA GLU A 245 6.83 -9.17 7.96
C GLU A 245 5.90 -10.24 7.43
N THR A 246 6.13 -10.63 6.18
CA THR A 246 5.41 -11.72 5.54
C THR A 246 6.31 -12.39 4.52
N ALA A 247 6.38 -13.72 4.55
CA ALA A 247 7.07 -14.54 3.55
C ALA A 247 8.52 -14.11 3.19
N GLY A 248 9.31 -13.59 4.13
CA GLY A 248 10.68 -13.11 3.87
C GLY A 248 10.78 -11.68 3.35
N VAL A 249 9.71 -10.89 3.50
CA VAL A 249 9.65 -9.48 3.19
C VAL A 249 9.44 -8.70 4.48
N HIS A 250 10.26 -7.69 4.73
CA HIS A 250 10.03 -6.69 5.77
C HIS A 250 9.46 -5.43 5.13
N ILE A 251 8.29 -4.98 5.58
CA ILE A 251 7.56 -3.84 5.03
C ILE A 251 7.42 -2.79 6.12
N ILE A 252 7.84 -1.57 5.82
CA ILE A 252 7.73 -0.40 6.70
C ILE A 252 6.68 0.54 6.12
N MET A 253 5.68 0.88 6.92
CA MET A 253 4.64 1.84 6.60
C MET A 253 4.98 3.14 7.34
N LEU A 254 5.32 4.20 6.61
CA LEU A 254 5.65 5.52 7.17
C LEU A 254 4.46 6.47 7.03
N GLY A 255 4.39 7.42 7.95
CA GLY A 255 3.38 8.47 8.01
C GLY A 255 3.90 9.77 7.43
N SER A 256 3.54 10.08 6.18
CA SER A 256 3.87 11.37 5.52
C SER A 256 3.32 12.60 6.24
N TYR A 257 2.26 12.45 7.05
CA TYR A 257 1.64 13.55 7.80
C TYR A 257 1.70 13.36 9.32
N ALA A 258 2.58 12.46 9.77
CA ALA A 258 3.10 12.46 11.14
C ALA A 258 4.45 13.20 11.16
N ASP A 259 4.87 13.71 12.32
CA ASP A 259 6.20 14.32 12.44
C ASP A 259 7.28 13.31 12.02
N TYR A 260 8.23 13.75 11.19
CA TYR A 260 9.24 12.88 10.56
C TYR A 260 10.67 13.45 10.63
N ASP A 261 10.87 14.58 11.29
CA ASP A 261 12.22 15.11 11.51
C ASP A 261 13.05 14.19 12.42
N GLU A 262 14.35 14.44 12.50
CA GLU A 262 15.31 13.63 13.27
C GLU A 262 15.02 13.55 14.79
N TYR A 263 14.18 14.44 15.32
CA TYR A 263 13.76 14.48 16.72
C TYR A 263 12.35 13.88 16.94
N SER A 264 11.65 13.48 15.88
CA SER A 264 10.31 12.89 15.95
C SER A 264 10.32 11.46 16.51
N GLU A 265 9.18 11.03 17.07
CA GLU A 265 9.00 9.64 17.49
C GLU A 265 9.06 8.67 16.31
N GLN A 266 8.51 9.06 15.15
CA GLN A 266 8.54 8.26 13.93
C GLN A 266 9.98 7.99 13.46
N TYR A 267 10.83 9.01 13.45
CA TYR A 267 12.22 8.84 13.03
C TYR A 267 12.99 7.93 13.99
N ARG A 268 12.83 8.13 15.30
CA ARG A 268 13.44 7.25 16.31
C ARG A 268 12.96 5.80 16.19
N TRP A 269 11.66 5.61 15.98
CA TRP A 269 11.08 4.29 15.75
C TRP A 269 11.64 3.64 14.49
N LEU A 270 11.68 4.36 13.36
CA LEU A 270 12.24 3.87 12.10
C LEU A 270 13.70 3.43 12.28
N ASN A 271 14.48 4.21 13.02
CA ASN A 271 15.87 3.89 13.34
C ASN A 271 15.98 2.55 14.11
N ALA A 272 15.13 2.38 15.12
CA ALA A 272 15.08 1.17 15.93
C ALA A 272 14.57 -0.05 15.14
N ASP A 273 13.59 0.15 14.26
CA ASP A 273 13.03 -0.89 13.39
C ASP A 273 14.07 -1.38 12.36
N LEU A 274 14.71 -0.47 11.63
CA LEU A 274 15.78 -0.79 10.68
C LEU A 274 16.97 -1.51 11.32
N SER A 275 17.28 -1.23 12.59
CA SER A 275 18.35 -1.92 13.32
C SER A 275 18.05 -3.41 13.57
N LYS A 276 16.78 -3.80 13.53
CA LYS A 276 16.32 -5.18 13.76
C LYS A 276 16.16 -5.97 12.46
N VAL A 277 16.26 -5.31 11.30
CA VAL A 277 16.11 -5.96 9.98
C VAL A 277 17.29 -6.90 9.73
N ASP A 278 16.99 -8.20 9.70
CA ASP A 278 17.93 -9.25 9.34
C ASP A 278 17.71 -9.65 7.88
N ARG A 279 18.61 -9.22 6.99
CA ARG A 279 18.52 -9.44 5.54
C ARG A 279 18.74 -10.90 5.11
N GLU A 280 19.20 -11.79 5.99
CA GLU A 280 19.19 -13.23 5.72
C GLU A 280 17.78 -13.82 5.87
N ARG A 281 17.01 -13.29 6.82
CA ARG A 281 15.63 -13.70 7.12
C ARG A 281 14.60 -12.97 6.25
N THR A 282 14.79 -11.67 6.06
CA THR A 282 13.97 -10.78 5.23
C THR A 282 14.83 -10.13 4.14
N PRO A 283 15.17 -10.88 3.06
CA PRO A 283 16.02 -10.36 2.00
C PRO A 283 15.41 -9.16 1.26
N TRP A 284 14.10 -8.99 1.30
CA TRP A 284 13.40 -7.85 0.72
C TRP A 284 12.99 -6.84 1.79
N LEU A 285 13.35 -5.58 1.56
CA LEU A 285 12.94 -4.46 2.39
C LEU A 285 12.14 -3.46 1.55
N LEU A 286 10.86 -3.30 1.88
CA LEU A 286 9.93 -2.40 1.20
C LEU A 286 9.54 -1.27 2.14
N VAL A 287 9.30 -0.10 1.57
CA VAL A 287 8.76 1.05 2.30
C VAL A 287 7.52 1.57 1.58
N LEU A 288 6.49 1.89 2.35
CA LEU A 288 5.26 2.52 1.88
C LEU A 288 5.04 3.84 2.62
N PHE A 289 4.61 4.88 1.91
CA PHE A 289 4.12 6.13 2.49
C PHE A 289 3.19 6.82 1.49
N HIS A 290 2.60 7.96 1.83
CA HIS A 290 1.61 8.59 0.96
C HIS A 290 2.24 9.55 -0.07
N ALA A 291 2.96 10.57 0.39
CA ALA A 291 3.49 11.63 -0.50
C ALA A 291 4.79 11.20 -1.21
N PRO A 292 4.81 11.07 -2.55
CA PRO A 292 5.97 10.56 -3.29
C PRO A 292 7.16 11.52 -3.26
N TRP A 293 8.36 10.99 -3.04
CA TRP A 293 9.61 11.75 -3.06
C TRP A 293 10.12 12.03 -4.48
N TYR A 294 10.03 11.04 -5.36
CA TYR A 294 10.41 11.16 -6.77
C TYR A 294 9.16 11.27 -7.64
N ASN A 295 8.72 12.50 -7.85
CA ASN A 295 7.51 12.81 -8.62
C ASN A 295 7.88 13.72 -9.80
N SER A 296 7.47 13.35 -11.02
CA SER A 296 7.64 14.21 -12.20
C SER A 296 6.32 14.78 -12.72
N ASN A 297 5.20 14.44 -12.07
CA ASN A 297 3.91 15.08 -12.26
C ASN A 297 3.92 16.48 -11.63
N ARG A 298 3.29 17.47 -12.26
CA ARG A 298 3.20 18.83 -11.72
C ARG A 298 2.29 18.94 -10.50
N ALA A 299 1.37 18.00 -10.30
CA ALA A 299 0.63 17.88 -9.06
C ALA A 299 1.58 17.48 -7.93
N HIS A 300 1.45 18.11 -6.76
CA HIS A 300 2.20 17.79 -5.55
C HIS A 300 3.74 17.82 -5.70
N GLN A 301 4.26 18.71 -6.55
CA GLN A 301 5.70 18.90 -6.70
C GLN A 301 6.32 19.44 -5.41
N GLY A 302 7.32 18.71 -4.90
CA GLY A 302 8.11 19.10 -3.73
C GLY A 302 7.45 18.82 -2.38
N GLU A 303 6.22 18.29 -2.33
CA GLU A 303 5.53 18.04 -1.06
C GLU A 303 6.22 16.95 -0.20
N GLY A 304 6.93 16.03 -0.83
CA GLY A 304 7.71 14.99 -0.15
C GLY A 304 9.17 15.35 0.15
N ASP A 305 9.66 16.53 -0.27
CA ASP A 305 11.10 16.86 -0.27
C ASP A 305 11.70 16.89 1.14
N ASP A 306 10.97 17.44 2.11
CA ASP A 306 11.46 17.55 3.50
C ASP A 306 11.56 16.16 4.17
N MET A 307 10.57 15.30 3.95
CA MET A 307 10.60 13.92 4.44
C MET A 307 11.70 13.10 3.74
N MET A 308 11.89 13.30 2.43
CA MET A 308 12.99 12.69 1.68
C MET A 308 14.34 13.12 2.27
N ALA A 309 14.55 14.41 2.52
CA ALA A 309 15.79 14.92 3.08
C ALA A 309 16.11 14.31 4.45
N ALA A 310 15.10 14.13 5.30
CA ALA A 310 15.25 13.51 6.62
C ALA A 310 15.51 12.00 6.55
N MET A 311 14.71 11.26 5.77
CA MET A 311 14.62 9.79 5.88
C MET A 311 15.29 9.02 4.73
N GLU A 312 15.47 9.59 3.54
CA GLU A 312 16.13 8.89 2.42
C GLU A 312 17.56 8.40 2.78
N PRO A 313 18.40 9.13 3.53
CA PRO A 313 19.72 8.65 3.94
C PRO A 313 19.66 7.35 4.76
N LEU A 314 18.71 7.23 5.68
CA LEU A 314 18.47 6.03 6.49
C LEU A 314 18.01 4.86 5.63
N LEU A 315 16.97 5.07 4.82
CA LEU A 315 16.40 4.05 3.95
C LEU A 315 17.42 3.55 2.93
N TYR A 316 18.21 4.46 2.36
CA TYR A 316 19.30 4.10 1.47
C TYR A 316 20.36 3.28 2.19
N ALA A 317 20.74 3.64 3.41
CA ALA A 317 21.74 2.91 4.19
C ALA A 317 21.25 1.51 4.60
N ALA A 318 19.96 1.35 4.89
CA ALA A 318 19.34 0.04 5.11
C ALA A 318 19.17 -0.80 3.85
N GLY A 319 19.33 -0.19 2.67
CA GLY A 319 19.21 -0.87 1.38
C GLY A 319 17.76 -1.26 1.09
N VAL A 320 16.84 -0.31 1.25
CA VAL A 320 15.44 -0.44 0.78
C VAL A 320 15.42 -0.75 -0.71
N ASP A 321 14.67 -1.79 -1.08
CA ASP A 321 14.59 -2.30 -2.44
C ASP A 321 13.61 -1.49 -3.29
N ILE A 322 12.41 -1.25 -2.74
CA ILE A 322 11.26 -0.64 -3.39
C ILE A 322 10.58 0.32 -2.40
N VAL A 323 10.19 1.49 -2.90
CA VAL A 323 9.35 2.47 -2.23
C VAL A 323 8.05 2.62 -3.01
N LEU A 324 6.91 2.47 -2.33
CA LEU A 324 5.57 2.60 -2.90
C LEU A 324 4.88 3.83 -2.30
N ALA A 325 4.28 4.67 -3.14
CA ALA A 325 3.59 5.89 -2.73
C ALA A 325 2.28 6.14 -3.48
N GLY A 326 1.37 6.91 -2.90
CA GLY A 326 0.08 7.31 -3.49
C GLY A 326 0.10 8.79 -3.90
N HIS A 327 -0.93 9.53 -3.50
CA HIS A 327 -1.09 10.99 -3.50
C HIS A 327 -1.23 11.62 -4.88
N VAL A 328 -0.25 11.38 -5.76
CA VAL A 328 -0.32 11.86 -7.13
C VAL A 328 -1.21 10.90 -7.91
N HIS A 329 -2.33 11.42 -8.42
CA HIS A 329 -3.34 10.64 -9.15
C HIS A 329 -2.90 10.22 -10.55
N ALA A 330 -1.83 9.44 -10.62
CA ALA A 330 -1.25 8.85 -11.81
C ALA A 330 -0.28 7.73 -11.42
N TYR A 331 0.15 6.95 -12.41
CA TYR A 331 1.21 5.97 -12.26
C TYR A 331 2.55 6.56 -12.67
N GLU A 332 3.59 6.34 -11.85
CA GLU A 332 4.98 6.65 -12.22
C GLU A 332 5.95 5.66 -11.57
N ARG A 333 6.91 5.15 -12.34
CA ARG A 333 7.99 4.29 -11.85
C ARG A 333 9.35 4.89 -12.20
N SER A 334 10.20 5.01 -11.19
CA SER A 334 11.58 5.43 -11.37
C SER A 334 12.51 4.27 -11.75
N LYS A 335 13.71 4.61 -12.22
CA LYS A 335 14.90 3.76 -12.11
C LYS A 335 15.34 3.70 -10.64
N ARG A 336 16.36 2.91 -10.33
CA ARG A 336 17.01 3.00 -9.02
C ARG A 336 17.61 4.39 -8.81
N VAL A 337 17.23 5.04 -7.71
CA VAL A 337 17.57 6.44 -7.41
C VAL A 337 18.02 6.63 -5.97
N TYR A 338 18.85 7.65 -5.78
CA TYR A 338 19.23 8.17 -4.48
C TYR A 338 19.68 9.62 -4.62
N ASN A 339 19.27 10.49 -3.69
CA ASN A 339 19.71 11.88 -3.61
C ASN A 339 19.53 12.65 -4.94
N GLY A 340 18.36 12.49 -5.57
CA GLY A 340 18.00 13.17 -6.83
C GLY A 340 18.67 12.60 -8.09
N GLY A 341 19.49 11.56 -7.97
CA GLY A 341 20.27 10.98 -9.06
C GLY A 341 20.02 9.49 -9.29
N LEU A 342 20.50 8.99 -10.43
CA LEU A 342 20.53 7.54 -10.70
C LEU A 342 21.59 6.86 -9.84
N ASP A 343 21.21 5.81 -9.12
CA ASP A 343 22.12 5.00 -8.31
C ASP A 343 21.70 3.53 -8.40
N PRO A 344 22.55 2.61 -8.90
CA PRO A 344 22.19 1.19 -9.00
C PRO A 344 21.94 0.50 -7.65
N CYS A 345 22.34 1.12 -6.55
CA CYS A 345 22.03 0.66 -5.20
C CYS A 345 20.90 1.46 -4.54
N GLY A 346 20.31 2.44 -5.23
CA GLY A 346 19.12 3.17 -4.78
C GLY A 346 17.85 2.31 -4.82
N ALA A 347 16.77 2.80 -4.20
CA ALA A 347 15.47 2.15 -4.27
C ALA A 347 14.80 2.43 -5.62
N VAL A 348 13.93 1.52 -6.07
CA VAL A 348 12.94 1.83 -7.11
C VAL A 348 11.76 2.52 -6.43
N HIS A 349 11.39 3.71 -6.88
CA HIS A 349 10.22 4.43 -6.37
C HIS A 349 9.06 4.25 -7.36
N ILE A 350 7.90 3.91 -6.85
CA ILE A 350 6.67 3.75 -7.63
C ILE A 350 5.57 4.57 -6.97
N THR A 351 5.01 5.49 -7.74
CA THR A 351 3.76 6.20 -7.44
C THR A 351 2.61 5.41 -8.06
N ILE A 352 1.63 5.04 -7.23
CA ILE A 352 0.46 4.22 -7.55
C ILE A 352 -0.81 4.83 -6.92
N GLY A 353 -0.93 6.17 -7.01
CA GLY A 353 -2.06 6.94 -6.49
C GLY A 353 -3.24 7.01 -7.45
N ASP A 354 -3.32 6.09 -8.40
CA ASP A 354 -4.26 6.05 -9.49
C ASP A 354 -5.42 5.07 -9.24
N GLY A 355 -5.83 4.89 -7.97
CA GLY A 355 -6.84 3.90 -7.58
C GLY A 355 -8.28 4.21 -8.01
N GLY A 356 -8.60 5.45 -8.39
CA GLY A 356 -9.91 5.80 -8.95
C GLY A 356 -10.71 6.82 -8.17
N ASN A 357 -10.08 7.64 -7.31
CA ASN A 357 -10.78 8.64 -6.51
C ASN A 357 -11.55 9.69 -7.34
N ARG A 358 -12.34 10.49 -6.62
CA ARG A 358 -13.27 11.47 -7.20
C ARG A 358 -12.60 12.73 -7.75
N GLU A 359 -11.34 13.00 -7.40
CA GLU A 359 -10.63 14.22 -7.82
C GLU A 359 -10.11 14.11 -9.26
N GLY A 360 -9.95 12.88 -9.76
CA GLY A 360 -9.54 12.60 -11.12
C GLY A 360 -8.02 12.55 -11.28
N LEU A 361 -7.58 12.32 -12.51
CA LEU A 361 -6.18 12.06 -12.85
C LEU A 361 -5.33 13.35 -12.92
N ALA A 362 -4.08 13.24 -12.51
CA ALA A 362 -3.07 14.28 -12.63
C ALA A 362 -2.42 14.22 -14.03
N HIS A 363 -2.90 15.03 -14.96
CA HIS A 363 -2.54 14.92 -16.40
C HIS A 363 -1.21 15.56 -16.83
N ARG A 364 -0.55 16.35 -15.96
CA ARG A 364 0.53 17.25 -16.39
C ARG A 364 1.88 16.81 -15.85
N TYR A 365 2.81 16.48 -16.75
CA TYR A 365 4.17 16.11 -16.38
C TYR A 365 5.21 17.20 -16.70
N ILE A 366 6.34 17.15 -15.98
CA ILE A 366 7.56 17.87 -16.32
C ILE A 366 8.10 17.32 -17.65
N ASN A 367 8.44 18.23 -18.56
CA ASN A 367 9.01 17.92 -19.87
C ASN A 367 10.32 18.69 -20.09
N PRO A 368 11.39 18.05 -20.60
CA PRO A 368 11.47 16.62 -20.94
C PRO A 368 11.37 15.71 -19.68
N GLN A 369 11.04 14.43 -19.89
CA GLN A 369 11.00 13.43 -18.81
C GLN A 369 12.34 13.42 -18.06
N PRO A 370 12.35 13.57 -16.72
CA PRO A 370 13.57 13.44 -15.94
C PRO A 370 14.21 12.07 -16.17
N LYS A 371 15.55 12.01 -16.24
CA LYS A 371 16.28 10.76 -16.56
C LYS A 371 16.01 9.60 -15.57
N TRP A 372 15.60 9.94 -14.35
CA TRP A 372 15.28 8.98 -13.31
C TRP A 372 13.87 8.42 -13.43
N SER A 373 12.94 9.12 -14.09
CA SER A 373 11.59 8.63 -14.34
C SER A 373 11.65 7.67 -15.53
N GLU A 374 11.35 6.39 -15.31
CA GLU A 374 11.43 5.36 -16.36
C GLU A 374 10.11 5.27 -17.13
N PHE A 375 9.00 5.16 -16.40
CA PHE A 375 7.67 5.09 -16.96
C PHE A 375 6.72 5.99 -16.19
N ARG A 376 5.77 6.63 -16.88
CA ARG A 376 4.73 7.45 -16.26
C ARG A 376 3.50 7.52 -17.15
N GLU A 377 2.32 7.38 -16.57
CA GLU A 377 1.04 7.44 -17.28
C GLU A 377 -0.08 7.94 -16.34
N ASP A 378 -0.86 8.89 -16.82
CA ASP A 378 -2.08 9.39 -16.18
C ASP A 378 -3.29 8.54 -16.59
N SER A 379 -3.39 7.33 -16.05
CA SER A 379 -4.55 6.44 -16.17
C SER A 379 -4.84 5.81 -14.81
N PHE A 380 -6.09 5.42 -14.54
CA PHE A 380 -6.41 4.66 -13.33
C PHE A 380 -5.93 3.21 -13.47
N GLY A 381 -5.63 2.56 -12.34
CA GLY A 381 -5.07 1.22 -12.35
C GLY A 381 -4.72 0.68 -10.98
N HIS A 382 -4.00 -0.45 -11.00
CA HIS A 382 -3.42 -1.07 -9.82
C HIS A 382 -2.12 -1.79 -10.19
N GLY A 383 -1.30 -2.07 -9.18
CA GLY A 383 -0.07 -2.82 -9.31
C GLY A 383 -0.18 -4.24 -8.73
N GLU A 384 0.60 -5.15 -9.30
CA GLU A 384 0.90 -6.47 -8.75
C GLU A 384 2.41 -6.57 -8.49
N LEU A 385 2.78 -6.85 -7.24
CA LEU A 385 4.16 -7.12 -6.85
C LEU A 385 4.28 -8.58 -6.41
N LYS A 386 4.91 -9.40 -7.24
CA LYS A 386 5.21 -10.80 -6.92
C LYS A 386 6.65 -10.96 -6.49
N ILE A 387 6.89 -11.18 -5.20
CA ILE A 387 8.21 -11.55 -4.70
C ILE A 387 8.40 -13.05 -4.92
N VAL A 388 9.28 -13.42 -5.85
CA VAL A 388 9.42 -14.81 -6.32
C VAL A 388 10.35 -15.63 -5.43
N ASN A 389 11.45 -15.01 -4.98
CA ASN A 389 12.45 -15.59 -4.09
C ASN A 389 13.29 -14.46 -3.48
N SER A 390 14.37 -14.78 -2.76
CA SER A 390 15.26 -13.79 -2.12
C SER A 390 15.99 -12.81 -3.06
N THR A 391 15.93 -13.05 -4.37
CA THR A 391 16.71 -12.31 -5.38
C THR A 391 15.86 -11.60 -6.41
N HIS A 392 14.70 -12.12 -6.79
CA HIS A 392 13.87 -11.56 -7.85
C HIS A 392 12.43 -11.31 -7.42
N ALA A 393 11.95 -10.12 -7.78
CA ALA A 393 10.56 -9.73 -7.72
C ALA A 393 10.10 -9.31 -9.12
N PHE A 394 8.82 -9.53 -9.42
CA PHE A 394 8.19 -9.06 -10.65
C PHE A 394 7.14 -8.02 -10.28
N TRP A 395 7.29 -6.82 -10.82
CA TRP A 395 6.31 -5.74 -10.73
C TRP A 395 5.57 -5.63 -12.06
N SER A 396 4.26 -5.48 -12.00
CA SER A 396 3.45 -5.07 -13.16
C SER A 396 2.39 -4.07 -12.74
N TRP A 397 2.16 -3.05 -13.56
CA TRP A 397 1.06 -2.13 -13.45
C TRP A 397 0.03 -2.39 -14.54
N HIS A 398 -1.22 -2.46 -14.12
CA HIS A 398 -2.38 -2.72 -14.97
C HIS A 398 -3.29 -1.50 -14.98
N ARG A 399 -3.45 -0.94 -16.16
CA ARG A 399 -4.38 0.14 -16.41
C ARG A 399 -5.81 -0.39 -16.47
N ASN A 400 -6.74 0.38 -15.93
CA ASN A 400 -8.16 0.19 -16.16
C ASN A 400 -8.52 0.74 -17.56
N ASP A 401 -8.70 -0.17 -18.52
CA ASP A 401 -9.21 0.13 -19.86
C ASP A 401 -10.67 -0.31 -19.91
N ASP A 402 -11.53 0.56 -19.37
CA ASP A 402 -12.91 0.24 -19.01
C ASP A 402 -13.03 -0.94 -18.02
N ASP A 403 -13.48 -2.09 -18.49
CA ASP A 403 -13.76 -3.27 -17.66
C ASP A 403 -12.65 -4.34 -17.79
N GLU A 404 -11.56 -4.01 -18.48
CA GLU A 404 -10.39 -4.87 -18.68
C GLU A 404 -9.16 -4.30 -17.96
N ALA A 405 -8.46 -5.17 -17.24
CA ALA A 405 -7.14 -4.88 -16.68
C ALA A 405 -6.07 -5.11 -17.75
N VAL A 406 -5.49 -4.04 -18.28
CA VAL A 406 -4.46 -4.12 -19.31
C VAL A 406 -3.09 -3.87 -18.68
N LYS A 407 -2.22 -4.87 -18.69
CA LYS A 407 -0.83 -4.71 -18.25
C LYS A 407 -0.07 -3.79 -19.21
N VAL A 408 0.31 -2.61 -18.74
CA VAL A 408 0.97 -1.57 -19.58
C VAL A 408 2.46 -1.45 -19.25
N ASP A 409 2.84 -1.63 -17.98
CA ASP A 409 4.23 -1.56 -17.55
C ASP A 409 4.59 -2.78 -16.70
N ASP A 410 5.78 -3.33 -16.89
CA ASP A 410 6.30 -4.41 -16.07
C ASP A 410 7.83 -4.45 -16.02
N ILE A 411 8.37 -4.97 -14.92
CA ILE A 411 9.81 -5.08 -14.69
C ILE A 411 10.15 -6.18 -13.71
N TRP A 412 11.26 -6.88 -13.98
CA TRP A 412 11.95 -7.69 -12.99
C TRP A 412 12.87 -6.81 -12.14
N ILE A 413 12.65 -6.83 -10.82
CA ILE A 413 13.48 -6.13 -9.85
C ILE A 413 14.37 -7.16 -9.15
N THR A 414 15.67 -6.88 -9.11
CA THR A 414 16.65 -7.70 -8.38
C THR A 414 16.90 -7.10 -7.00
N SER A 415 16.88 -7.92 -5.94
CA SER A 415 17.11 -7.45 -4.57
C SER A 415 18.51 -6.83 -4.40
N LEU A 416 18.62 -5.84 -3.53
CA LEU A 416 19.88 -5.19 -3.20
C LEU A 416 20.83 -6.11 -2.42
N VAL A 417 20.28 -7.13 -1.73
CA VAL A 417 21.05 -8.25 -1.16
C VAL A 417 21.82 -8.96 -2.26
N SER A 418 21.15 -9.37 -3.33
CA SER A 418 21.78 -10.13 -4.43
C SER A 418 22.62 -9.27 -5.38
N SER A 419 22.46 -7.94 -5.33
CA SER A 419 23.21 -7.00 -6.16
C SER A 419 24.55 -6.55 -5.56
N GLY A 420 24.94 -7.06 -4.38
CA GLY A 420 26.19 -6.67 -3.69
C GLY A 420 26.21 -5.23 -3.16
N CYS A 421 25.03 -4.61 -3.05
CA CYS A 421 24.89 -3.23 -2.60
C CYS A 421 24.95 -3.08 -1.08
N LEU A 422 24.61 -4.13 -0.32
CA LEU A 422 24.52 -4.06 1.14
C LEU A 422 25.88 -4.01 1.83
N ASP A 423 26.90 -4.72 1.33
CA ASP A 423 28.24 -4.71 1.94
C ASP A 423 28.83 -3.30 2.00
N LYS A 424 28.54 -2.48 0.98
CA LYS A 424 28.96 -1.06 0.91
C LYS A 424 28.15 -0.16 1.84
N LYS A 425 26.94 -0.58 2.23
CA LYS A 425 25.96 0.24 2.95
C LYS A 425 25.86 -0.09 4.44
N ARG A 426 26.20 -1.32 4.85
CA ARG A 426 26.13 -1.77 6.25
C ARG A 426 26.94 -0.88 7.20
N LEU A 427 28.16 -0.49 6.79
CA LEU A 427 28.99 0.45 7.56
C LEU A 427 28.36 1.84 7.65
N LYS A 428 27.71 2.32 6.57
CA LYS A 428 27.00 3.60 6.54
C LYS A 428 25.81 3.59 7.50
N LEU A 429 25.02 2.50 7.49
CA LEU A 429 23.89 2.35 8.42
C LEU A 429 24.40 2.34 9.85
N MET A 430 25.37 1.49 10.20
CA MET A 430 25.91 1.43 11.56
C MET A 430 26.41 2.80 12.04
N ASN A 431 27.13 3.55 11.21
CA ASN A 431 27.59 4.89 11.57
C ASN A 431 26.44 5.88 11.84
N ILE A 432 25.36 5.84 11.03
CA ILE A 432 24.17 6.67 11.26
C ILE A 432 23.48 6.27 12.58
N LEU A 433 23.29 4.97 12.80
CA LEU A 433 22.69 4.44 14.03
C LEU A 433 23.51 4.82 15.27
N THR A 434 24.84 4.75 15.21
CA THR A 434 25.72 4.99 16.36
C THR A 434 25.95 6.47 16.65
N ASN A 435 26.07 7.32 15.63
CA ASN A 435 26.29 8.76 15.84
C ASN A 435 25.09 9.42 16.55
N GLN A 436 23.87 8.91 16.30
CA GLN A 436 22.69 9.37 17.02
C GLN A 436 22.65 8.89 18.48
N ALA A 437 23.14 7.69 18.78
CA ALA A 437 23.25 7.20 20.16
C ALA A 437 24.21 8.08 21.00
N THR A 438 25.31 8.55 20.40
CA THR A 438 26.28 9.41 21.09
C THR A 438 25.79 10.83 21.33
N GLU A 439 24.91 11.37 20.48
CA GLU A 439 24.30 12.70 20.70
C GLU A 439 23.23 12.68 21.80
N THR A 440 22.48 11.57 21.93
CA THR A 440 21.55 11.37 23.06
C THR A 440 22.28 11.25 24.41
N ASP A 441 23.45 10.62 24.45
CA ASP A 441 24.25 10.50 25.69
C ASP A 441 24.91 11.84 26.07
N ALA A 442 25.32 12.66 25.10
CA ALA A 442 25.91 13.98 25.36
C ALA A 442 24.90 14.97 26.00
N PHE A 443 23.60 14.84 25.69
CA PHE A 443 22.54 15.68 26.27
C PHE A 443 22.22 15.31 27.73
N ILE A 444 22.40 14.04 28.12
CA ILE A 444 22.19 13.59 29.50
C ILE A 444 23.29 14.14 30.44
N TYR A 445 24.51 14.33 29.93
CA TYR A 445 25.61 14.90 30.72
C TYR A 445 25.53 16.43 30.89
N GLN A 446 24.76 17.15 30.07
CA GLN A 446 24.56 18.61 30.22
C GLN A 446 23.40 19.02 31.13
N LEU A 447 22.61 18.06 31.65
CA LEU A 447 21.53 18.30 32.62
C LEU A 447 21.90 17.91 34.07
N VAL A 448 23.17 17.58 34.32
CA VAL A 448 23.71 17.18 35.65
C VAL A 448 24.84 18.13 36.12
N GLU A 449 25.06 19.25 35.44
CA GLU A 449 25.82 20.42 35.95
C GLU A 449 24.90 21.63 36.06
#